data_AF-A0A1Q8B3W9-F1
#
_entry.id   AF-A0A1Q8B3W9-F1
#
_cell.length_a   1.000
_cell.length_b   1.000
_cell.length_c   1.000
_cell.angle_alpha   90.00
_cell.angle_beta   90.00
_cell.angle_gamma   90.00
#
_symmetry.space_group_name_H-M   'P 1'
#
loop_
_entity.id
_entity.type
_entity.pdbx_description
1 polymer ?
#
loop_
_entity_poly.entity_id
_entity_poly.type
_entity_poly.pdbx_seq_one_letter_code
_entity_poly.pdbx_strand_id
1 'polypeptide(L)'
;MLRVAPILVALLGVTSLFAAAARAEDSADGAAFVVVPELQAGFHFLYEQKFPEARQTFLGWEKQHPDDPFGHVAVAASYLFEELYRQGVLTSDFFLNDKRFLRGIDGKPDAGRMRGFYGALRRARDSAQARIKGNRADPDALFALTLAAGMQSDALSILEKKHLDSLHQIKEADAAAEKLLSARPDAADAWVALGIANYIIGCLSGAKRFFLWFGGVHGDRKLGMEQLSKAASGGRYLRPFAKIMLALAARREKQDDLARKLLRELNQEFPASPLFAAEYARLTSRPIPAQIRH
;
A
#
# COMPACT_ATOMS: atom_id res chain seq x y z
N MET A 1 -46.32 68.73 -36.66
CA MET A 1 -45.04 69.34 -36.20
C MET A 1 -44.16 68.22 -35.65
N LEU A 2 -43.50 67.44 -36.50
CA LEU A 2 -42.04 67.35 -36.65
C LEU A 2 -41.20 67.88 -35.47
N ARG A 3 -40.43 66.99 -34.82
CA ARG A 3 -38.97 67.09 -34.56
C ARG A 3 -38.50 65.87 -33.75
N VAL A 4 -37.85 64.89 -34.40
CA VAL A 4 -36.38 64.65 -34.45
C VAL A 4 -35.90 63.80 -33.26
N ALA A 5 -35.55 62.54 -33.56
CA ALA A 5 -34.67 61.70 -32.76
C ALA A 5 -33.20 62.00 -33.10
N PRO A 6 -32.25 61.66 -32.20
CA PRO A 6 -31.18 60.77 -32.64
C PRO A 6 -30.77 59.70 -31.60
N ILE A 7 -30.79 58.46 -32.09
CA ILE A 7 -29.80 57.37 -31.95
C ILE A 7 -28.66 57.56 -30.92
N LEU A 8 -28.54 56.63 -29.97
CA LEU A 8 -27.25 56.11 -29.52
C LEU A 8 -27.31 54.62 -29.09
N VAL A 9 -26.78 53.76 -29.97
CA VAL A 9 -25.86 52.63 -29.75
C VAL A 9 -26.07 51.67 -28.56
N ALA A 10 -26.50 50.46 -28.94
CA ALA A 10 -26.03 49.11 -28.56
C ALA A 10 -25.41 48.83 -27.17
N LEU A 11 -25.95 47.82 -26.48
CA LEU A 11 -25.18 46.63 -26.10
C LEU A 11 -26.11 45.44 -25.80
N LEU A 12 -25.78 44.29 -26.39
CA LEU A 12 -26.40 42.98 -26.16
C LEU A 12 -26.19 42.53 -24.71
N GLY A 13 -27.29 42.27 -24.00
CA GLY A 13 -27.29 41.54 -22.73
C GLY A 13 -28.07 40.24 -22.87
N VAL A 14 -27.45 39.21 -23.44
CA VAL A 14 -27.91 37.83 -23.29
C VAL A 14 -27.68 37.46 -21.83
N THR A 15 -28.73 37.54 -21.00
CA THR A 15 -28.70 37.00 -19.65
C THR A 15 -28.77 35.48 -19.74
N SER A 16 -27.61 34.87 -19.98
CA SER A 16 -27.40 33.45 -19.76
C SER A 16 -27.66 33.15 -18.28
N LEU A 17 -28.84 32.62 -17.99
CA LEU A 17 -29.12 31.91 -16.74
C LEU A 17 -28.27 30.62 -16.74
N PHE A 18 -26.97 30.75 -16.49
CA PHE A 18 -26.21 29.66 -15.90
C PHE A 18 -26.59 29.63 -14.42
N ALA A 19 -27.68 28.90 -14.13
CA ALA A 19 -27.84 28.32 -12.81
C ALA A 19 -26.63 27.42 -12.61
N ALA A 20 -25.61 27.94 -11.93
CA ALA A 20 -24.58 27.14 -11.33
C ALA A 20 -25.28 26.22 -10.34
N ALA A 21 -25.62 25.02 -10.79
CA ALA A 21 -25.85 23.91 -9.91
C ALA A 21 -24.54 23.74 -9.15
N ALA A 22 -24.49 24.32 -7.95
CA ALA A 22 -23.55 23.93 -6.93
C ALA A 22 -23.76 22.43 -6.74
N ARG A 23 -22.97 21.62 -7.45
CA ARG A 23 -22.71 20.24 -7.03
C ARG A 23 -22.05 20.39 -5.68
N ALA A 24 -22.83 20.19 -4.62
CA ALA A 24 -22.27 19.75 -3.36
C ALA A 24 -21.56 18.42 -3.67
N GLU A 25 -20.26 18.49 -3.94
CA GLU A 25 -19.39 17.32 -3.88
C GLU A 25 -19.19 16.97 -2.39
N ASP A 26 -20.25 16.46 -1.77
CA ASP A 26 -20.07 15.48 -0.70
C ASP A 26 -19.69 14.16 -1.39
N SER A 27 -18.44 14.07 -1.84
CA SER A 27 -17.87 12.76 -2.13
C SER A 27 -17.70 12.07 -0.79
N ALA A 28 -18.67 11.25 -0.39
CA ALA A 28 -18.48 10.33 0.71
C ALA A 28 -17.18 9.56 0.45
N ASP A 29 -16.20 9.72 1.34
CA ASP A 29 -14.91 9.04 1.25
C ASP A 29 -15.10 7.55 0.97
N GLY A 30 -14.43 7.02 -0.04
CA GLY A 30 -14.52 5.60 -0.38
C GLY A 30 -13.94 4.69 0.70
N ALA A 31 -14.16 3.39 0.54
CA ALA A 31 -13.86 2.38 1.56
C ALA A 31 -12.40 2.38 2.05
N ALA A 32 -11.46 2.86 1.22
CA ALA A 32 -10.07 3.02 1.58
C ALA A 32 -9.82 4.10 2.65
N PHE A 33 -10.65 5.14 2.70
CA PHE A 33 -10.42 6.34 3.52
C PHE A 33 -11.38 6.49 4.70
N VAL A 34 -12.36 5.60 4.83
CA VAL A 34 -13.20 5.45 6.02
C VAL A 34 -12.93 4.12 6.73
N VAL A 35 -13.39 4.00 7.98
CA VAL A 35 -13.36 2.71 8.69
C VAL A 35 -14.60 1.92 8.32
N VAL A 36 -14.41 0.89 7.51
CA VAL A 36 -15.45 -0.11 7.19
C VAL A 36 -15.26 -1.31 8.12
N PRO A 37 -16.23 -1.67 8.96
CA PRO A 37 -16.08 -2.76 9.94
C PRO A 37 -15.64 -4.09 9.32
N GLU A 38 -16.20 -4.47 8.17
CA GLU A 38 -15.88 -5.71 7.47
C GLU A 38 -14.43 -5.71 6.97
N LEU A 39 -13.98 -4.62 6.34
CA LEU A 39 -12.59 -4.51 5.89
C LEU A 39 -11.64 -4.46 7.09
N GLN A 40 -11.99 -3.73 8.15
CA GLN A 40 -11.20 -3.67 9.37
C GLN A 40 -11.03 -5.07 9.99
N ALA A 41 -12.10 -5.87 10.06
CA ALA A 41 -12.05 -7.25 10.53
C ALA A 41 -11.18 -8.13 9.62
N GLY A 42 -11.30 -7.99 8.30
CA GLY A 42 -10.46 -8.73 7.35
C GLY A 42 -8.98 -8.40 7.49
N PHE A 43 -8.61 -7.12 7.63
CA PHE A 43 -7.23 -6.72 7.89
C PHE A 43 -6.75 -7.18 9.27
N HIS A 44 -7.61 -7.18 10.28
CA HIS A 44 -7.27 -7.74 11.58
C HIS A 44 -6.90 -9.23 11.48
N PHE A 45 -7.74 -10.04 10.82
CA PHE A 45 -7.42 -11.44 10.54
C PHE A 45 -6.13 -11.61 9.73
N LEU A 46 -5.88 -10.73 8.76
CA LEU A 46 -4.66 -10.75 7.95
C LEU A 46 -3.41 -10.58 8.83
N TYR A 47 -3.43 -9.63 9.76
CA TYR A 47 -2.33 -9.37 10.70
C TYR A 47 -2.24 -10.38 11.84
N GLU A 48 -3.29 -11.16 12.11
CA GLU A 48 -3.21 -12.35 12.96
C GLU A 48 -2.76 -13.62 12.19
N GLN A 49 -2.43 -13.51 10.90
CA GLN A 49 -2.09 -14.63 10.01
C GLN A 49 -3.23 -15.65 9.80
N LYS A 50 -4.48 -15.25 10.05
CA LYS A 50 -5.71 -16.00 9.73
C LYS A 50 -6.11 -15.72 8.28
N PHE A 51 -5.25 -16.15 7.35
CA PHE A 51 -5.36 -15.78 5.93
C PHE A 51 -6.65 -16.27 5.25
N PRO A 52 -7.15 -17.50 5.49
CA PRO A 52 -8.43 -17.92 4.94
C PRO A 52 -9.61 -17.05 5.41
N GLU A 53 -9.66 -16.70 6.69
CA GLU A 53 -10.71 -15.87 7.30
C GLU A 53 -10.66 -14.43 6.78
N ALA A 54 -9.47 -13.85 6.69
CA ALA A 54 -9.24 -12.55 6.05
C ALA A 54 -9.76 -12.56 4.61
N ARG A 55 -9.34 -13.55 3.82
CA ARG A 55 -9.74 -13.70 2.42
C ARG A 55 -11.24 -13.87 2.25
N GLN A 56 -11.89 -14.69 3.07
CA GLN A 56 -13.34 -14.88 3.04
C GLN A 56 -14.07 -13.57 3.34
N THR A 57 -13.59 -12.80 4.31
CA THR A 57 -14.15 -11.48 4.65
C THR A 57 -14.04 -10.52 3.47
N PHE A 58 -12.86 -10.42 2.86
CA PHE A 58 -12.63 -9.54 1.70
C PHE A 58 -13.44 -9.98 0.46
N LEU A 59 -13.59 -11.28 0.21
CA LEU A 59 -14.43 -11.79 -0.87
C LEU A 59 -15.91 -11.49 -0.63
N GLY A 60 -16.37 -11.53 0.62
CA GLY A 60 -17.72 -11.12 1.01
C GLY A 60 -17.99 -9.65 0.72
N TRP A 61 -17.01 -8.78 0.98
CA TRP A 61 -17.06 -7.36 0.62
C TRP A 61 -17.05 -7.16 -0.89
N GLU A 62 -16.11 -7.79 -1.61
CA GLU A 62 -15.98 -7.72 -3.08
C GLU A 62 -17.28 -8.10 -3.78
N LYS A 63 -17.98 -9.13 -3.30
CA LYS A 63 -19.26 -9.57 -3.87
C LYS A 63 -20.36 -8.49 -3.78
N GLN A 64 -20.34 -7.68 -2.74
CA GLN A 64 -21.33 -6.63 -2.49
C GLN A 64 -20.91 -5.29 -3.12
N HIS A 65 -19.61 -5.08 -3.30
CA HIS A 65 -19.01 -3.84 -3.80
C HIS A 65 -18.04 -4.14 -4.96
N PRO A 66 -18.52 -4.66 -6.11
CA PRO A 66 -17.64 -5.05 -7.22
C PRO A 66 -16.92 -3.85 -7.88
N ASP A 67 -17.42 -2.64 -7.67
CA ASP A 67 -16.82 -1.40 -8.20
C ASP A 67 -15.88 -0.70 -7.20
N ASP A 68 -15.62 -1.32 -6.04
CA ASP A 68 -14.63 -0.86 -5.07
C ASP A 68 -13.26 -1.48 -5.35
N PRO A 69 -12.29 -0.71 -5.88
CA PRO A 69 -10.98 -1.25 -6.20
C PRO A 69 -10.18 -1.62 -4.94
N PHE A 70 -10.47 -1.03 -3.77
CA PHE A 70 -9.75 -1.33 -2.53
C PHE A 70 -10.12 -2.72 -1.99
N GLY A 71 -11.38 -3.14 -2.10
CA GLY A 71 -11.82 -4.50 -1.79
C GLY A 71 -11.03 -5.57 -2.57
N HIS A 72 -10.83 -5.37 -3.87
CA HIS A 72 -10.02 -6.28 -4.70
C HIS A 72 -8.54 -6.31 -4.28
N VAL A 73 -7.98 -5.15 -3.91
CA VAL A 73 -6.63 -5.06 -3.34
C VAL A 73 -6.52 -5.87 -2.06
N ALA A 74 -7.50 -5.80 -1.17
CA ALA A 74 -7.50 -6.57 0.08
C ALA A 74 -7.52 -8.09 -0.19
N VAL A 75 -8.28 -8.56 -1.18
CA VAL A 75 -8.23 -9.97 -1.62
C VAL A 75 -6.83 -10.33 -2.15
N ALA A 76 -6.20 -9.49 -2.97
CA ALA A 76 -4.84 -9.73 -3.44
C ALA A 76 -3.84 -9.79 -2.27
N ALA A 77 -3.93 -8.86 -1.32
CA ALA A 77 -3.09 -8.82 -0.12
C ALA A 77 -3.18 -10.12 0.69
N SER A 78 -4.39 -10.68 0.84
CA SER A 78 -4.55 -11.96 1.54
C SER A 78 -3.85 -13.14 0.86
N TYR A 79 -3.70 -13.16 -0.48
CA TYR A 79 -2.89 -14.19 -1.15
C TYR A 79 -1.39 -13.92 -0.96
N LEU A 80 -0.97 -12.68 -1.15
CA LEU A 80 0.44 -12.32 -1.08
C LEU A 80 1.01 -12.54 0.33
N PHE A 81 0.33 -12.02 1.36
CA PHE A 81 0.81 -12.13 2.74
C PHE A 81 0.88 -13.58 3.22
N GLU A 82 -0.04 -14.43 2.80
CA GLU A 82 0.01 -15.87 3.10
C GLU A 82 1.25 -16.53 2.48
N GLU A 83 1.63 -16.13 1.26
CA GLU A 83 2.85 -16.62 0.62
C GLU A 83 4.10 -16.08 1.30
N LEU A 84 4.14 -14.77 1.57
CA LEU A 84 5.27 -14.13 2.25
C LEU A 84 5.48 -14.73 3.64
N TYR A 85 4.40 -15.01 4.38
CA TYR A 85 4.46 -15.68 5.68
C TYR A 85 5.00 -17.11 5.57
N ARG A 86 4.47 -17.92 4.64
CA ARG A 86 4.95 -19.30 4.41
C ARG A 86 6.45 -19.36 4.06
N GLN A 87 6.95 -18.34 3.37
CA GLN A 87 8.36 -18.21 2.98
C GLN A 87 9.24 -17.54 4.04
N GLY A 88 8.65 -17.12 5.16
CA GLY A 88 9.33 -16.40 6.24
C GLY A 88 9.84 -15.01 5.84
N VAL A 89 9.28 -14.38 4.79
CA VAL A 89 9.75 -13.08 4.29
C VAL A 89 9.58 -11.97 5.32
N LEU A 90 8.47 -11.97 6.07
CA LEU A 90 8.14 -10.94 7.07
C LEU A 90 8.81 -11.19 8.44
N THR A 91 9.97 -11.84 8.44
CA THR A 91 10.74 -12.15 9.65
C THR A 91 12.05 -11.39 9.68
N SER A 92 12.61 -11.18 10.86
CA SER A 92 13.93 -10.57 10.96
C SER A 92 15.03 -11.46 10.41
N ASP A 93 14.87 -12.79 10.46
CA ASP A 93 15.82 -13.73 9.87
C ASP A 93 15.96 -13.54 8.35
N PHE A 94 14.86 -13.17 7.68
CA PHE A 94 14.89 -12.81 6.25
C PHE A 94 15.53 -11.43 6.04
N PHE A 95 15.09 -10.41 6.79
CA PHE A 95 15.51 -9.02 6.59
C PHE A 95 16.96 -8.75 6.97
N LEU A 96 17.50 -9.45 7.96
CA LEU A 96 18.91 -9.32 8.38
C LEU A 96 19.86 -10.11 7.47
N ASN A 97 19.34 -10.97 6.59
CA ASN A 97 20.13 -11.69 5.60
C ASN A 97 20.17 -10.90 4.29
N ASP A 98 21.27 -10.18 4.04
CA ASP A 98 21.44 -9.32 2.85
C ASP A 98 21.19 -10.05 1.52
N LYS A 99 21.52 -11.35 1.44
CA LYS A 99 21.28 -12.14 0.22
C LYS A 99 19.78 -12.33 0.01
N ARG A 100 19.04 -12.79 1.02
CA ARG A 100 17.59 -13.04 0.92
C ARG A 100 16.82 -11.73 0.74
N PHE A 101 17.17 -10.73 1.55
CA PHE A 101 16.58 -9.39 1.51
C PHE A 101 16.67 -8.74 0.12
N LEU A 102 17.81 -8.85 -0.57
CA LEU A 102 18.01 -8.20 -1.88
C LEU A 102 17.78 -9.09 -3.10
N ARG A 103 17.68 -10.43 -2.94
CA ARG A 103 17.56 -11.37 -4.07
C ARG A 103 16.32 -12.27 -4.01
N GLY A 104 15.47 -12.10 -3.00
CA GLY A 104 14.24 -12.88 -2.84
C GLY A 104 14.44 -14.24 -2.19
N ILE A 105 13.39 -15.05 -2.21
CA ILE A 105 13.32 -16.38 -1.59
C ILE A 105 14.20 -17.40 -2.33
N ASP A 106 14.68 -18.46 -1.67
CA ASP A 106 15.38 -19.54 -2.38
C ASP A 106 14.40 -20.54 -3.05
N GLY A 107 13.18 -20.67 -2.50
CA GLY A 107 12.14 -21.56 -2.99
C GLY A 107 11.31 -21.01 -4.16
N LYS A 108 10.17 -21.66 -4.43
CA LYS A 108 9.17 -21.21 -5.38
C LYS A 108 7.86 -20.86 -4.65
N PRO A 109 7.11 -19.85 -5.11
CA PRO A 109 5.81 -19.56 -4.54
C PRO A 109 4.78 -20.62 -4.92
N ASP A 110 3.73 -20.77 -4.11
CA ASP A 110 2.63 -21.67 -4.45
C ASP A 110 1.87 -21.18 -5.69
N ALA A 111 1.77 -22.02 -6.72
CA ALA A 111 1.19 -21.62 -8.00
C ALA A 111 -0.31 -21.31 -7.90
N GLY A 112 -1.05 -22.00 -7.02
CA GLY A 112 -2.47 -21.72 -6.80
C GLY A 112 -2.69 -20.37 -6.14
N ARG A 113 -1.89 -20.08 -5.12
CA ARG A 113 -1.87 -18.81 -4.39
C ARG A 113 -1.49 -17.65 -5.31
N MET A 114 -0.47 -17.83 -6.16
CA MET A 114 -0.09 -16.82 -7.15
C MET A 114 -1.17 -16.58 -8.21
N ARG A 115 -1.88 -17.63 -8.66
CA ARG A 115 -3.05 -17.44 -9.54
C ARG A 115 -4.15 -16.63 -8.87
N GLY A 116 -4.43 -16.90 -7.60
CA GLY A 116 -5.39 -16.12 -6.79
C GLY A 116 -4.96 -14.65 -6.66
N PHE A 117 -3.69 -14.43 -6.32
CA PHE A 117 -3.08 -13.11 -6.21
C PHE A 117 -3.23 -12.29 -7.49
N TYR A 118 -2.69 -12.78 -8.61
CA TYR A 118 -2.76 -12.06 -9.89
C TYR A 118 -4.19 -11.92 -10.43
N GLY A 119 -5.06 -12.89 -10.13
CA GLY A 119 -6.48 -12.79 -10.44
C GLY A 119 -7.15 -11.62 -9.74
N ALA A 120 -6.94 -11.46 -8.43
CA ALA A 120 -7.47 -10.34 -7.66
C ALA A 120 -6.81 -9.00 -8.04
N LEU A 121 -5.50 -9.01 -8.29
CA LEU A 121 -4.74 -7.84 -8.71
C LEU A 121 -5.26 -7.23 -10.02
N ARG A 122 -5.57 -8.09 -11.00
CA ARG A 122 -6.17 -7.66 -12.26
C ARG A 122 -7.53 -6.99 -12.03
N ARG A 123 -8.41 -7.58 -11.20
CA ARG A 123 -9.71 -6.97 -10.87
C ARG A 123 -9.56 -5.62 -10.19
N ALA A 124 -8.62 -5.48 -9.26
CA ALA A 124 -8.30 -4.21 -8.63
C ALA A 124 -7.93 -3.13 -9.65
N ARG A 125 -7.05 -3.47 -10.60
CA ARG A 125 -6.58 -2.54 -11.65
C ARG A 125 -7.68 -2.22 -12.65
N ASP A 126 -8.48 -3.21 -13.06
CA ASP A 126 -9.61 -3.00 -13.97
C ASP A 126 -10.65 -2.06 -13.34
N SER A 127 -11.00 -2.29 -12.07
CA SER A 127 -11.94 -1.44 -11.30
C SER A 127 -11.39 -0.01 -11.09
N ALA A 128 -10.12 0.12 -10.68
CA ALA A 128 -9.48 1.43 -10.54
C ALA A 128 -9.39 2.19 -11.87
N GLN A 129 -9.06 1.49 -12.97
CA GLN A 129 -8.97 2.10 -14.29
C GLN A 129 -10.34 2.55 -14.81
N ALA A 130 -11.42 1.84 -14.46
CA ALA A 130 -12.78 2.27 -14.76
C ALA A 130 -13.12 3.60 -14.07
N ARG A 131 -12.78 3.75 -12.79
CA ARG A 131 -12.94 5.02 -12.05
C ARG A 131 -12.12 6.18 -12.64
N ILE A 132 -10.86 5.92 -13.00
CA ILE A 132 -9.96 6.93 -13.59
C ILE A 132 -10.48 7.53 -14.90
N LYS A 133 -11.28 6.78 -15.68
CA LYS A 133 -11.89 7.30 -16.92
C LYS A 133 -12.85 8.46 -16.64
N GLY A 134 -13.55 8.43 -15.50
CA GLY A 134 -14.46 9.50 -15.07
C GLY A 134 -13.75 10.60 -14.28
N ASN A 135 -12.84 10.22 -13.37
CA ASN A 135 -12.07 11.15 -12.56
C ASN A 135 -10.59 10.72 -12.51
N ARG A 136 -9.72 11.41 -13.24
CA ARG A 136 -8.28 11.09 -13.28
C ARG A 136 -7.57 11.24 -11.92
N ALA A 137 -8.18 11.92 -10.96
CA ALA A 137 -7.65 12.11 -9.61
C ALA A 137 -8.50 11.39 -8.56
N ASP A 138 -9.28 10.37 -8.95
CA ASP A 138 -10.07 9.55 -8.02
C ASP A 138 -9.15 8.93 -6.95
N PRO A 139 -9.33 9.28 -5.66
CA PRO A 139 -8.39 8.90 -4.62
C PRO A 139 -8.40 7.39 -4.34
N ASP A 140 -9.56 6.73 -4.40
CA ASP A 140 -9.63 5.27 -4.17
C ASP A 140 -8.94 4.52 -5.32
N ALA A 141 -9.14 4.98 -6.56
CA ALA A 141 -8.48 4.38 -7.72
C ALA A 141 -6.97 4.56 -7.66
N LEU A 142 -6.49 5.76 -7.33
CA LEU A 142 -5.05 6.01 -7.19
C LEU A 142 -4.45 5.17 -6.06
N PHE A 143 -5.14 5.08 -4.92
CA PHE A 143 -4.66 4.26 -3.82
C PHE A 143 -4.64 2.77 -4.18
N ALA A 144 -5.67 2.27 -4.84
CA ALA A 144 -5.71 0.89 -5.29
C ALA A 144 -4.60 0.58 -6.32
N LEU A 145 -4.30 1.50 -7.24
CA LEU A 145 -3.17 1.35 -8.16
C LEU A 145 -1.83 1.36 -7.44
N THR A 146 -1.63 2.26 -6.46
CA THR A 146 -0.44 2.28 -5.62
C THR A 146 -0.21 0.92 -4.96
N LEU A 147 -1.23 0.36 -4.32
CA LEU A 147 -1.13 -0.92 -3.63
C LEU A 147 -0.98 -2.09 -4.59
N ALA A 148 -1.71 -2.09 -5.71
CA ALA A 148 -1.61 -3.14 -6.70
C ALA A 148 -0.20 -3.20 -7.32
N ALA A 149 0.35 -2.06 -7.73
CA ALA A 149 1.70 -1.99 -8.28
C ALA A 149 2.76 -2.33 -7.21
N GLY A 150 2.62 -1.84 -5.97
CA GLY A 150 3.51 -2.19 -4.87
C GLY A 150 3.55 -3.70 -4.57
N MET A 151 2.38 -4.32 -4.40
CA MET A 151 2.27 -5.77 -4.19
C MET A 151 2.81 -6.57 -5.38
N GLN A 152 2.61 -6.10 -6.61
CA GLN A 152 3.16 -6.75 -7.80
C GLN A 152 4.68 -6.67 -7.82
N SER A 153 5.24 -5.51 -7.47
CA SER A 153 6.69 -5.35 -7.29
C SER A 153 7.23 -6.36 -6.28
N ASP A 154 6.59 -6.49 -5.12
CA ASP A 154 7.00 -7.43 -4.08
C ASP A 154 6.96 -8.88 -4.58
N ALA A 155 5.88 -9.29 -5.26
CA ALA A 155 5.79 -10.62 -5.86
C ALA A 155 6.90 -10.86 -6.91
N LEU A 156 7.10 -9.91 -7.83
CA LEU A 156 8.11 -10.00 -8.88
C LEU A 156 9.52 -10.07 -8.29
N SER A 157 9.86 -9.22 -7.33
CA SER A 157 11.20 -9.14 -6.78
C SER A 157 11.50 -10.27 -5.79
N ILE A 158 10.58 -10.51 -4.84
CA ILE A 158 10.82 -11.41 -3.70
C ILE A 158 10.51 -12.85 -4.06
N LEU A 159 9.40 -13.11 -4.77
CA LEU A 159 8.91 -14.46 -5.03
C LEU A 159 9.37 -15.00 -6.39
N GLU A 160 9.42 -14.14 -7.41
CA GLU A 160 9.71 -14.55 -8.79
C GLU A 160 11.12 -14.17 -9.29
N LYS A 161 11.85 -13.33 -8.54
CA LYS A 161 13.20 -12.83 -8.87
C LYS A 161 13.30 -12.06 -10.20
N LYS A 162 12.18 -11.48 -10.65
CA LYS A 162 12.08 -10.62 -11.83
C LYS A 162 12.34 -9.16 -11.45
N HIS A 163 13.56 -8.87 -11.03
CA HIS A 163 13.92 -7.56 -10.46
C HIS A 163 13.77 -6.38 -11.44
N LEU A 164 13.91 -6.60 -12.75
CA LEU A 164 13.70 -5.51 -13.72
C LEU A 164 12.22 -5.17 -13.86
N ASP A 165 11.35 -6.18 -13.90
CA ASP A 165 9.91 -5.98 -13.97
C ASP A 165 9.38 -5.33 -12.68
N SER A 166 9.94 -5.70 -11.52
CA SER A 166 9.56 -5.07 -10.25
C SER A 166 9.89 -3.57 -10.21
N LEU A 167 10.99 -3.12 -10.83
CA LEU A 167 11.32 -1.69 -10.90
C LEU A 167 10.29 -0.88 -11.69
N HIS A 168 9.69 -1.48 -12.73
CA HIS A 168 8.59 -0.84 -13.44
C HIS A 168 7.40 -0.63 -12.50
N GLN A 169 7.05 -1.66 -11.73
CA GLN A 169 5.94 -1.60 -10.80
C GLN A 169 6.20 -0.63 -9.63
N ILE A 170 7.44 -0.48 -9.17
CA ILE A 170 7.81 0.56 -8.19
C ILE A 170 7.50 1.95 -8.74
N LYS A 171 7.95 2.26 -9.96
CA LYS A 171 7.69 3.58 -10.57
C LYS A 171 6.20 3.89 -10.70
N GLU A 172 5.41 2.88 -11.05
CA GLU A 172 3.96 3.04 -11.14
C GLU A 172 3.33 3.28 -9.76
N ALA A 173 3.75 2.51 -8.75
CA ALA A 173 3.28 2.68 -7.38
C ALA A 173 3.62 4.08 -6.84
N ASP A 174 4.85 4.53 -7.06
CA ASP A 174 5.34 5.84 -6.63
C ASP A 174 4.55 6.96 -7.30
N ALA A 175 4.39 6.91 -8.63
CA ALA A 175 3.63 7.92 -9.38
C ALA A 175 2.16 8.00 -8.94
N ALA A 176 1.52 6.86 -8.69
CA ALA A 176 0.15 6.83 -8.18
C ALA A 176 0.07 7.36 -6.74
N ALA A 177 1.04 7.02 -5.88
CA ALA A 177 1.07 7.42 -4.48
C ALA A 177 1.32 8.92 -4.33
N GLU A 178 2.27 9.47 -5.08
CA GLU A 178 2.57 10.90 -5.11
C GLU A 178 1.37 11.71 -5.60
N LYS A 179 0.70 11.24 -6.65
CA LYS A 179 -0.52 11.87 -7.15
C LYS A 179 -1.65 11.83 -6.13
N LEU A 180 -1.83 10.69 -5.45
CA LEU A 180 -2.81 10.56 -4.37
C LEU A 180 -2.48 11.53 -3.23
N LEU A 181 -1.26 11.51 -2.71
CA LEU A 181 -0.85 12.34 -1.57
C LEU A 181 -0.87 13.84 -1.90
N SER A 182 -0.72 14.22 -3.18
CA SER A 182 -0.91 15.61 -3.63
C SER A 182 -2.37 16.07 -3.51
N ALA A 183 -3.33 15.15 -3.72
CA ALA A 183 -4.76 15.43 -3.63
C ALA A 183 -5.35 15.17 -2.22
N ARG A 184 -4.79 14.19 -1.51
CA ARG A 184 -5.21 13.69 -0.20
C ARG A 184 -3.99 13.51 0.71
N PRO A 185 -3.45 14.60 1.29
CA PRO A 185 -2.29 14.51 2.19
C PRO A 185 -2.56 13.69 3.46
N ASP A 186 -3.84 13.48 3.79
CA ASP A 186 -4.34 12.66 4.90
C ASP A 186 -4.32 11.15 4.61
N ALA A 187 -4.04 10.74 3.36
CA ALA A 187 -3.96 9.33 2.93
C ALA A 187 -2.70 8.63 3.47
N ALA A 188 -2.57 8.54 4.80
CA ALA A 188 -1.35 8.10 5.47
C ALA A 188 -0.89 6.68 5.07
N ASP A 189 -1.83 5.79 4.75
CA ASP A 189 -1.50 4.43 4.27
C ASP A 189 -0.75 4.43 2.92
N ALA A 190 -0.88 5.49 2.10
CA ALA A 190 -0.16 5.60 0.83
C ALA A 190 1.35 5.75 1.01
N TRP A 191 1.81 6.24 2.18
CA TRP A 191 3.24 6.33 2.49
C TRP A 191 3.92 4.96 2.59
N VAL A 192 3.18 3.86 2.74
CA VAL A 192 3.76 2.51 2.80
C VAL A 192 4.53 2.19 1.52
N ALA A 193 3.93 2.40 0.35
CA ALA A 193 4.58 2.05 -0.92
C ALA A 193 5.88 2.84 -1.12
N LEU A 194 5.81 4.17 -0.95
CA LEU A 194 6.96 5.08 -1.05
C LEU A 194 8.04 4.72 -0.02
N GLY A 195 7.64 4.43 1.21
CA GLY A 195 8.55 4.14 2.31
C GLY A 195 9.32 2.85 2.13
N ILE A 196 8.64 1.79 1.68
CA ILE A 196 9.26 0.52 1.33
C ILE A 196 10.24 0.72 0.16
N ALA A 197 9.79 1.35 -0.95
CA ALA A 197 10.64 1.57 -2.11
C ALA A 197 11.92 2.34 -1.76
N ASN A 198 11.79 3.49 -1.09
CA ASN A 198 12.93 4.30 -0.66
C ASN A 198 13.89 3.53 0.26
N TYR A 199 13.35 2.77 1.21
CA TYR A 199 14.18 2.00 2.13
C TYR A 199 14.95 0.89 1.40
N ILE A 200 14.25 0.02 0.65
CA ILE A 200 14.88 -1.12 -0.04
C ILE A 200 15.93 -0.66 -1.05
N ILE A 201 15.61 0.33 -1.90
CA ILE A 201 16.55 0.87 -2.89
C ILE A 201 17.73 1.55 -2.19
N GLY A 202 17.48 2.26 -1.09
CA GLY A 202 18.52 2.88 -0.26
C GLY A 202 19.49 1.87 0.38
N CYS A 203 19.11 0.60 0.50
CA CYS A 203 19.96 -0.47 1.02
C CYS A 203 20.89 -1.10 -0.04
N LEU A 204 20.70 -0.79 -1.33
CA LEU A 204 21.53 -1.34 -2.40
C LEU A 204 22.96 -0.79 -2.34
N SER A 205 23.93 -1.57 -2.84
CA SER A 205 25.31 -1.12 -2.97
C SER A 205 25.42 0.11 -3.88
N GLY A 206 26.44 0.94 -3.67
CA GLY A 206 26.61 2.21 -4.38
C GLY A 206 26.54 2.07 -5.91
N ALA A 207 27.16 1.04 -6.48
CA ALA A 207 27.13 0.78 -7.93
C ALA A 207 25.72 0.46 -8.46
N LYS A 208 24.94 -0.37 -7.75
CA LYS A 208 23.56 -0.70 -8.14
C LYS A 208 22.66 0.52 -8.03
N ARG A 209 22.78 1.27 -6.94
CA ARG A 209 22.01 2.50 -6.73
C ARG A 209 22.31 3.55 -7.81
N PHE A 210 23.57 3.71 -8.19
CA PHE A 210 23.99 4.60 -9.27
C PHE A 210 23.38 4.20 -10.63
N PHE A 211 23.33 2.91 -10.94
CA PHE A 211 22.69 2.43 -12.18
C PHE A 211 21.17 2.69 -12.19
N LEU A 212 20.49 2.43 -11.07
CA LEU A 212 19.06 2.72 -10.92
C LEU A 212 18.76 4.21 -11.02
N TRP A 213 19.67 5.05 -10.50
CA TRP A 213 19.55 6.50 -10.54
C TRP A 213 19.48 7.04 -11.98
N PHE A 214 20.33 6.53 -12.90
CA PHE A 214 20.22 6.85 -14.33
C PHE A 214 18.87 6.47 -14.94
N GLY A 215 18.25 5.41 -14.42
CA GLY A 215 16.90 5.00 -14.80
C GLY A 215 15.78 5.79 -14.11
N GLY A 216 16.09 6.82 -13.33
CA GLY A 216 15.12 7.65 -12.59
C GLY A 216 14.61 7.03 -11.29
N VAL A 217 15.14 5.88 -10.85
CA VAL A 217 14.74 5.22 -9.60
C VAL A 217 15.69 5.63 -8.49
N HIS A 218 15.14 6.22 -7.43
CA HIS A 218 15.91 6.75 -6.30
C HIS A 218 15.58 5.99 -5.03
N GLY A 219 16.49 6.02 -4.05
CA GLY A 219 16.22 5.45 -2.74
C GLY A 219 17.09 6.07 -1.66
N ASP A 220 16.44 6.34 -0.54
CA ASP A 220 17.02 6.91 0.66
C ASP A 220 16.47 6.16 1.89
N ARG A 221 17.36 5.53 2.67
CA ARG A 221 16.99 4.75 3.85
C ARG A 221 16.27 5.60 4.90
N LYS A 222 16.74 6.81 5.14
CA LYS A 222 16.19 7.71 6.15
C LYS A 222 14.81 8.20 5.73
N LEU A 223 14.66 8.61 4.47
CA LEU A 223 13.37 9.00 3.91
C LEU A 223 12.38 7.84 3.95
N GLY A 224 12.81 6.63 3.58
CA GLY A 224 11.97 5.44 3.61
C GLY A 224 11.44 5.14 5.01
N MET A 225 12.31 5.19 6.03
CA MET A 225 11.89 5.03 7.43
C MET A 225 10.96 6.16 7.91
N GLU A 226 11.18 7.41 7.48
CA GLU A 226 10.29 8.53 7.80
C GLU A 226 8.88 8.33 7.19
N GLN A 227 8.80 7.94 5.93
CA GLN A 227 7.54 7.66 5.24
C GLN A 227 6.80 6.47 5.89
N LEU A 228 7.51 5.39 6.22
CA LEU A 228 6.94 4.28 6.99
C LEU A 228 6.43 4.74 8.37
N SER A 229 7.12 5.67 9.02
CA SER A 229 6.68 6.25 10.29
C SER A 229 5.38 7.06 10.16
N LYS A 230 5.20 7.81 9.06
CA LYS A 230 3.94 8.51 8.74
C LYS A 230 2.78 7.53 8.61
N ALA A 231 2.96 6.43 7.88
CA ALA A 231 1.95 5.37 7.79
C ALA A 231 1.73 4.63 9.14
N ALA A 232 2.79 4.36 9.90
CA ALA A 232 2.70 3.66 11.18
C ALA A 232 1.95 4.46 12.26
N SER A 233 1.93 5.79 12.15
CA SER A 233 1.27 6.70 13.09
C SER A 233 -0.13 7.14 12.63
N GLY A 234 -0.30 7.42 11.33
CA GLY A 234 -1.55 7.96 10.77
C GLY A 234 -2.38 6.98 9.93
N GLY A 235 -1.82 5.81 9.60
CA GLY A 235 -2.47 4.84 8.73
C GLY A 235 -3.72 4.21 9.34
N ARG A 236 -4.62 3.71 8.48
CA ARG A 236 -5.87 3.07 8.90
C ARG A 236 -5.73 1.56 8.79
N TYR A 237 -5.71 1.05 7.57
CA TYR A 237 -5.64 -0.37 7.28
C TYR A 237 -4.20 -0.87 7.24
N LEU A 238 -3.27 -0.05 6.73
CA LEU A 238 -1.87 -0.46 6.54
C LEU A 238 -0.94 -0.01 7.67
N ARG A 239 -1.45 0.67 8.70
CA ARG A 239 -0.67 1.03 9.89
C ARG A 239 0.07 -0.16 10.52
N PRO A 240 -0.55 -1.33 10.75
CA PRO A 240 0.19 -2.49 11.25
C PRO A 240 1.29 -2.94 10.28
N PHE A 241 1.03 -2.94 8.97
CA PHE A 241 2.05 -3.30 7.99
C PHE A 241 3.23 -2.30 7.96
N ALA A 242 2.95 -1.00 8.07
CA ALA A 242 3.96 0.03 8.21
C ALA A 242 4.81 -0.17 9.46
N LYS A 243 4.19 -0.53 10.61
CA LYS A 243 4.91 -0.87 11.84
C LYS A 243 5.82 -2.10 11.66
N ILE A 244 5.35 -3.14 10.95
CA ILE A 244 6.17 -4.33 10.65
C ILE A 244 7.40 -3.93 9.84
N MET A 245 7.19 -3.23 8.71
CA MET A 245 8.29 -2.83 7.83
C MET A 245 9.26 -1.87 8.52
N LEU A 246 8.75 -0.93 9.31
CA LEU A 246 9.57 0.01 10.08
C LEU A 246 10.37 -0.70 11.19
N ALA A 247 9.78 -1.69 11.87
CA ALA A 247 10.50 -2.46 12.88
C ALA A 247 11.63 -3.29 12.28
N LEU A 248 11.39 -3.94 11.13
CA LEU A 248 12.42 -4.71 10.42
C LEU A 248 13.53 -3.80 9.87
N ALA A 249 13.18 -2.64 9.31
CA ALA A 249 14.14 -1.61 8.92
C ALA A 249 14.96 -1.13 10.13
N ALA A 250 14.30 -0.81 11.25
CA ALA A 250 14.95 -0.38 12.48
C ALA A 250 15.95 -1.41 12.99
N ARG A 251 15.64 -2.72 12.95
CA ARG A 251 16.61 -3.78 13.31
C ARG A 251 17.84 -3.76 12.41
N ARG A 252 17.66 -3.62 11.10
CA ARG A 252 18.77 -3.58 10.14
C ARG A 252 19.65 -2.34 10.33
N GLU A 253 19.04 -1.22 10.73
CA GLU A 253 19.73 0.03 11.07
C GLU A 253 20.19 0.09 12.54
N LYS A 254 20.11 -1.01 13.30
CA LYS A 254 20.51 -1.12 14.73
C LYS A 254 19.79 -0.14 15.67
N GLN A 255 18.57 0.24 15.33
CA GLN A 255 17.66 1.05 16.16
C GLN A 255 16.78 0.13 17.03
N ASP A 256 17.42 -0.63 17.93
CA ASP A 256 16.77 -1.71 18.67
C ASP A 256 15.63 -1.23 19.58
N ASP A 257 15.71 -0.02 20.13
CA ASP A 257 14.64 0.56 20.95
C ASP A 257 13.38 0.83 20.14
N LEU A 258 13.54 1.35 18.92
CA LEU A 258 12.43 1.57 18.00
C LEU A 258 11.81 0.24 17.58
N ALA A 259 12.65 -0.73 17.17
CA ALA A 259 12.19 -2.06 16.79
C ALA A 259 11.44 -2.75 17.94
N ARG A 260 11.97 -2.69 19.16
CA ARG A 260 11.35 -3.27 20.37
C ARG A 260 10.02 -2.61 20.68
N LYS A 261 9.93 -1.28 20.59
CA LYS A 261 8.66 -0.54 20.80
C LYS A 261 7.61 -1.01 19.81
N LEU A 262 7.93 -1.00 18.51
CA LEU A 262 6.98 -1.34 17.44
C LEU A 262 6.52 -2.81 17.51
N LEU A 263 7.44 -3.74 17.74
CA LEU A 263 7.08 -5.17 17.88
C LEU A 263 6.28 -5.45 19.15
N ARG A 264 6.53 -4.72 20.25
CA ARG A 264 5.68 -4.80 21.45
C ARG A 264 4.26 -4.36 21.14
N GLU A 265 4.09 -3.22 20.47
CA GLU A 265 2.77 -2.70 20.10
C GLU A 265 2.02 -3.68 19.19
N LEU A 266 2.69 -4.22 18.16
CA LEU A 266 2.11 -5.25 17.28
C LEU A 266 1.70 -6.51 18.05
N ASN A 267 2.53 -6.99 18.95
CA ASN A 267 2.21 -8.16 19.78
C ASN A 267 1.05 -7.91 20.76
N GLN A 268 0.87 -6.67 21.21
CA GLN A 268 -0.26 -6.28 22.07
C GLN A 268 -1.55 -6.12 21.26
N GLU A 269 -1.46 -5.58 20.04
CA GLU A 269 -2.60 -5.36 19.15
C GLU A 269 -3.12 -6.66 18.53
N PHE A 270 -2.22 -7.62 18.25
CA PHE A 270 -2.53 -8.91 17.63
C PHE A 270 -1.97 -10.07 18.48
N PRO A 271 -2.52 -10.32 19.69
CA PRO A 271 -1.98 -11.32 20.61
C PRO A 271 -2.11 -12.76 20.10
N ALA A 272 -3.00 -13.02 19.12
CA ALA A 272 -3.11 -14.33 18.49
C ALA A 272 -2.07 -14.58 17.38
N SER A 273 -1.27 -13.57 17.00
CA SER A 273 -0.20 -13.70 16.01
C SER A 273 1.01 -14.42 16.60
N PRO A 274 1.36 -15.65 16.14
CA PRO A 274 2.58 -16.30 16.57
C PRO A 274 3.84 -15.56 16.06
N LEU A 275 3.73 -14.88 14.91
CA LEU A 275 4.83 -14.13 14.30
C LEU A 275 5.29 -12.99 15.21
N PHE A 276 4.38 -12.13 15.65
CA PHE A 276 4.76 -10.97 16.46
C PHE A 276 5.26 -11.38 17.84
N ALA A 277 4.67 -12.43 18.43
CA ALA A 277 5.15 -13.00 19.68
C ALA A 277 6.61 -13.47 19.56
N ALA A 278 6.94 -14.18 18.49
CA ALA A 278 8.30 -14.67 18.27
C ALA A 278 9.30 -13.56 17.94
N GLU A 279 8.94 -12.62 17.06
CA GLU A 279 9.81 -11.48 16.71
C GLU A 279 10.09 -10.58 17.92
N TYR A 280 9.09 -10.36 18.78
CA TYR A 280 9.28 -9.62 20.03
C TYR A 280 10.14 -10.39 21.05
N ALA A 281 9.95 -11.71 21.17
CA ALA A 281 10.76 -12.56 22.04
C ALA A 281 12.25 -12.53 21.64
N ARG A 282 12.55 -12.58 20.33
CA ARG A 282 13.92 -12.53 19.78
C ARG A 282 14.66 -11.25 20.16
N LEU A 283 13.98 -10.10 20.27
CA LEU A 283 14.60 -8.83 20.70
C LEU A 283 14.76 -8.69 22.21
N THR A 284 14.03 -9.49 22.98
CA THR A 284 13.99 -9.40 24.45
C THR A 284 14.79 -10.49 25.14
N SER A 285 15.51 -11.33 24.37
CA SER A 285 16.21 -12.52 24.86
C SER A 285 15.32 -13.45 25.68
N ARG A 286 14.00 -13.46 25.39
CA ARG A 286 13.03 -14.37 26.01
C ARG A 286 12.97 -15.68 25.19
N PRO A 287 12.75 -16.84 25.83
CA PRO A 287 12.67 -18.11 25.11
C PRO A 287 11.58 -18.05 24.02
N ILE A 288 11.97 -18.42 22.79
CA ILE A 288 11.09 -18.47 21.61
C ILE A 288 10.07 -19.61 21.80
N PRO A 289 8.75 -19.38 21.64
CA PRO A 289 7.75 -20.45 21.67
C PRO A 289 8.06 -21.56 20.66
N ALA A 290 7.91 -22.82 21.08
CA ALA A 290 8.36 -24.01 20.33
C ALA A 290 7.70 -24.20 18.94
N GLN A 291 6.64 -23.45 18.62
CA GLN A 291 5.87 -23.58 17.38
C GLN A 291 6.56 -23.01 16.12
N ILE A 292 7.72 -22.35 16.24
CA ILE A 292 8.44 -21.74 15.10
C ILE A 292 9.88 -22.28 14.98
N ARG A 293 10.08 -23.58 15.20
CA ARG A 293 11.27 -24.28 14.72
C ARG A 293 10.89 -24.95 13.39
N HIS A 294 11.19 -24.27 12.29
CA HIS A 294 11.27 -24.90 10.97
C HIS A 294 12.70 -25.35 10.71
#